data_AF-A0A8I1WD22-F1
#
_entry.id   AF-A0A8I1WD22-F1
#
_cell.length_a   1.000
_cell.length_b   1.000
_cell.length_c   1.000
_cell.angle_alpha   90.00
_cell.angle_beta   90.00
_cell.angle_gamma   90.00
#
_symmetry.space_group_name_H-M   'P 1'
#
loop_
_entity.id
_entity.type
_entity.pdbx_description
1 polymer ?
#
loop_
_entity_poly.entity_id
_entity_poly.type
_entity_poly.pdbx_seq_one_letter_code
_entity_poly.pdbx_strand_id
1 'polypeptide(L)'
;MNLESSIKDVINQKLEDGTVNQIVEEQFVKGLNKSLESLFSSYGDVTRLIEKQLKSVIIPYLENYDYSRYITKLDGVLTEVLKVSSLENKQLLENFKELMPAKDDIEKTIKVTDLFEQWMKYVANNVETDGLEVYFDDEPAYENVDVTFDVIYDESPSWSSFEHARIVFECEHDEDMNVEIKISRWKEKETWDIDYKAIHNISSLRHLDEFEILLMKLTQNSTNLILNSVAESDCVRPEQEPEPTFS
;
A
#
# COMPACT_ATOMS: atom_id res chain seq x y z
N MET A 1 -39.77 -70.50 10.39
CA MET A 1 -38.73 -69.57 10.87
C MET A 1 -39.07 -69.19 12.28
N ASN A 2 -38.12 -69.26 13.23
CA ASN A 2 -38.32 -68.74 14.58
C ASN A 2 -37.85 -67.28 14.62
N LEU A 3 -38.32 -66.49 15.57
CA LEU A 3 -37.99 -65.06 15.69
C LEU A 3 -36.47 -64.83 15.78
N GLU A 4 -35.76 -65.77 16.39
CA GLU A 4 -34.31 -65.75 16.55
C GLU A 4 -33.55 -65.88 15.22
N SER A 5 -34.04 -66.70 14.28
CA SER A 5 -33.43 -66.86 12.96
C SER A 5 -33.62 -65.60 12.12
N SER A 6 -34.80 -64.99 12.19
CA SER A 6 -35.08 -63.73 11.48
C SER A 6 -34.26 -62.55 12.02
N ILE A 7 -34.00 -62.50 13.32
CA ILE A 7 -33.11 -61.49 13.93
C ILE A 7 -31.66 -61.71 13.47
N LYS A 8 -31.18 -62.96 13.45
CA LYS A 8 -29.82 -63.29 12.96
C LYS A 8 -29.62 -62.93 11.50
N ASP A 9 -30.61 -63.19 10.65
CA ASP A 9 -30.55 -62.88 9.22
C ASP A 9 -30.48 -61.37 8.98
N VAL A 10 -31.30 -60.57 9.70
CA VAL A 10 -31.26 -59.11 9.62
C VAL A 10 -29.93 -58.54 10.10
N ILE A 11 -29.35 -59.08 11.18
CA ILE A 11 -28.03 -58.66 11.68
C ILE A 11 -26.93 -58.97 10.67
N ASN A 12 -26.93 -60.17 10.08
CA ASN A 12 -25.94 -60.54 9.05
C ASN A 12 -26.08 -59.67 7.81
N GLN A 13 -27.30 -59.41 7.36
CA GLN A 13 -27.57 -58.56 6.20
C GLN A 13 -27.12 -57.11 6.44
N LYS A 14 -27.28 -56.59 7.66
CA LYS A 14 -26.82 -55.25 8.07
C LYS A 14 -25.31 -55.13 8.29
N LEU A 15 -24.65 -56.25 8.62
CA LEU A 15 -23.18 -56.35 8.67
C LEU A 15 -22.58 -56.39 7.25
N GLU A 16 -23.23 -57.08 6.32
CA GLU A 16 -22.77 -57.21 4.93
C GLU A 16 -23.07 -55.98 4.06
N ASP A 17 -24.19 -55.27 4.29
CA ASP A 17 -24.59 -54.11 3.48
C ASP A 17 -23.87 -52.80 3.81
N GLY A 18 -22.93 -52.82 4.75
CA GLY A 18 -22.14 -51.66 5.16
C GLY A 18 -22.86 -50.68 6.09
N THR A 19 -24.11 -50.95 6.50
CA THR A 19 -24.84 -50.11 7.46
C THR A 19 -24.10 -49.99 8.80
N VAL A 20 -23.46 -51.08 9.25
CA VAL A 20 -22.66 -51.05 10.50
C VAL A 20 -21.46 -50.11 10.38
N ASN A 21 -20.79 -50.06 9.22
CA ASN A 21 -19.68 -49.14 8.99
C ASN A 21 -20.14 -47.67 9.00
N GLN A 22 -21.29 -47.38 8.39
CA GLN A 22 -21.88 -46.03 8.42
C GLN A 22 -22.25 -45.58 9.83
N ILE A 23 -22.83 -46.47 10.65
CA ILE A 23 -23.16 -46.17 12.05
C ILE A 23 -21.89 -45.92 12.86
N VAL A 24 -20.84 -46.71 12.65
CA VAL A 24 -19.54 -46.53 13.34
C VAL A 24 -18.89 -45.21 12.94
N GLU A 25 -18.91 -44.86 11.66
CA GLU A 25 -18.37 -43.60 11.15
C GLU A 25 -19.12 -42.39 11.73
N GLU A 26 -20.46 -42.42 11.73
CA GLU A 26 -21.26 -41.35 12.33
C GLU A 26 -21.00 -41.16 13.83
N GLN A 27 -20.91 -42.25 14.59
CA GLN A 27 -20.66 -42.18 16.02
C GLN A 27 -19.23 -41.72 16.33
N PHE A 28 -18.26 -42.11 15.49
CA PHE A 28 -16.89 -41.64 15.60
C PHE A 28 -16.80 -40.12 15.34
N VAL A 29 -17.42 -39.62 14.27
CA VAL A 29 -17.44 -38.18 13.96
C VAL A 29 -18.15 -37.38 15.05
N LYS A 30 -19.28 -37.87 15.57
CA LYS A 30 -19.99 -37.23 16.70
C LYS A 30 -19.13 -37.21 17.97
N GLY A 31 -18.44 -38.30 18.27
CA GLY A 31 -17.52 -38.39 19.41
C GLY A 31 -16.36 -37.40 19.28
N LEU A 32 -15.73 -37.35 18.11
CA LEU A 32 -14.64 -36.43 17.81
C LEU A 32 -15.07 -34.97 17.96
N ASN A 33 -16.20 -34.58 17.36
CA ASN A 33 -16.73 -33.23 17.44
C ASN A 33 -17.05 -32.82 18.88
N LYS A 34 -17.65 -33.72 19.67
CA LYS A 34 -17.98 -33.45 21.07
C LYS A 34 -16.72 -33.32 21.94
N SER A 35 -15.69 -34.10 21.67
CA SER A 35 -14.39 -33.98 22.34
C SER A 35 -13.67 -32.68 21.96
N LEU A 36 -13.69 -32.29 20.69
CA LEU A 36 -13.12 -31.01 20.23
C LEU A 36 -13.88 -29.83 20.83
N GLU A 37 -15.22 -29.85 20.81
CA GLU A 37 -16.06 -28.81 21.41
C GLU A 37 -15.79 -28.67 22.92
N SER A 38 -15.67 -29.80 23.63
CA SER A 38 -15.28 -29.81 25.04
C SER A 38 -13.85 -29.27 25.27
N LEU A 39 -12.91 -29.55 24.38
CA LEU A 39 -11.52 -29.07 24.47
C LEU A 39 -11.41 -27.56 24.21
N PHE A 40 -12.19 -27.03 23.26
CA PHE A 40 -12.19 -25.60 22.92
C PHE A 40 -13.07 -24.76 23.85
N SER A 41 -14.06 -25.36 24.52
CA SER A 41 -14.92 -24.65 25.49
C SER A 41 -14.21 -24.29 26.80
N SER A 42 -13.10 -24.96 27.16
CA SER A 42 -12.34 -24.69 28.38
C SER A 42 -11.13 -23.82 28.06
N TYR A 43 -11.33 -22.51 28.04
CA TYR A 43 -10.25 -21.52 27.90
C TYR A 43 -9.31 -21.61 29.11
N GLY A 44 -8.08 -22.11 28.91
CA GLY A 44 -7.03 -22.00 29.94
C GLY A 44 -5.70 -22.64 29.59
N ASP A 45 -5.68 -23.97 29.40
CA ASP A 45 -4.42 -24.74 29.40
C ASP A 45 -4.03 -25.32 28.03
N VAL A 46 -4.99 -25.71 27.20
CA VAL A 46 -4.73 -26.31 25.88
C VAL A 46 -4.20 -25.27 24.89
N THR A 47 -4.73 -24.04 24.92
CA THR A 47 -4.25 -22.93 24.08
C THR A 47 -2.78 -22.61 24.36
N ARG A 48 -2.37 -22.61 25.63
CA ARG A 48 -0.97 -22.37 26.02
C ARG A 48 -0.06 -23.52 25.60
N LEU A 49 -0.55 -24.76 25.65
CA LEU A 49 0.20 -25.93 25.20
C LEU A 49 0.43 -25.88 23.68
N ILE A 50 -0.62 -25.57 22.91
CA ILE A 50 -0.56 -25.41 21.45
C ILE A 50 0.37 -24.25 21.09
N GLU A 51 0.26 -23.09 21.75
CA GLU A 51 1.12 -21.94 21.50
C GLU A 51 2.59 -22.25 21.80
N LYS A 52 2.88 -22.97 22.89
CA LYS A 52 4.24 -23.40 23.24
C LYS A 52 4.81 -24.35 22.18
N GLN A 53 4.00 -25.29 21.68
CA GLN A 53 4.42 -26.23 20.64
C GLN A 53 4.64 -25.52 19.30
N LEU A 54 3.74 -24.61 18.91
CA LEU A 54 3.89 -23.77 17.72
C LEU A 54 5.16 -22.94 17.80
N LYS A 55 5.42 -22.24 18.91
CA LYS A 55 6.65 -21.45 19.10
C LYS A 55 7.90 -22.31 19.01
N SER A 56 7.88 -23.51 19.59
CA SER A 56 9.05 -24.43 19.56
C SER A 56 9.36 -25.02 18.18
N VAL A 57 8.37 -25.10 17.29
CA VAL A 57 8.53 -25.70 15.96
C VAL A 57 8.70 -24.63 14.88
N ILE A 58 7.91 -23.56 14.94
CA ILE A 58 7.90 -22.51 13.93
C ILE A 58 9.10 -21.57 14.09
N ILE A 59 9.47 -21.17 15.30
CA ILE A 59 10.58 -20.20 15.49
C ILE A 59 11.91 -20.75 14.95
N PRO A 60 12.36 -21.97 15.29
CA PRO A 60 13.60 -22.51 14.74
C PRO A 60 13.52 -22.78 13.24
N TYR A 61 12.34 -23.12 12.73
CA TYR A 61 12.13 -23.28 11.29
C TYR A 61 12.30 -21.94 10.57
N LEU A 62 11.71 -20.86 11.09
CA LEU A 62 11.81 -19.53 10.52
C LEU A 62 13.23 -18.93 10.66
N GLU A 63 13.94 -19.19 11.75
CA GLU A 63 15.31 -18.69 11.98
C GLU A 63 16.36 -19.38 11.08
N ASN A 64 16.15 -20.65 10.74
CA ASN A 64 17.08 -21.42 9.90
C ASN A 64 16.66 -21.50 8.42
N TYR A 65 15.59 -20.79 8.05
CA TYR A 65 15.11 -20.77 6.68
C TYR A 65 15.88 -19.73 5.86
N ASP A 66 16.54 -20.16 4.80
CA ASP A 66 17.19 -19.25 3.85
C ASP A 66 16.14 -18.60 2.94
N TYR A 67 15.64 -17.43 3.36
CA TYR A 67 14.68 -16.64 2.59
C TYR A 67 15.27 -16.01 1.33
N SER A 68 16.58 -16.10 1.10
CA SER A 68 17.23 -15.56 -0.10
C SER A 68 16.68 -16.18 -1.39
N ARG A 69 16.17 -17.43 -1.32
CA ARG A 69 15.47 -18.12 -2.41
C ARG A 69 14.05 -17.60 -2.70
N TYR A 70 13.43 -16.92 -1.75
CA TYR A 70 12.10 -16.34 -1.94
C TYR A 70 12.19 -14.90 -2.42
N ILE A 71 13.20 -14.15 -1.99
CA ILE A 71 13.51 -12.80 -2.51
C ILE A 71 13.82 -12.89 -4.02
N THR A 72 14.70 -13.81 -4.42
CA THR A 72 15.04 -14.02 -5.84
C THR A 72 13.89 -14.57 -6.69
N LYS A 73 12.96 -15.32 -6.09
CA LYS A 73 11.76 -15.81 -6.79
C LYS A 73 10.66 -14.77 -6.91
N LEU A 74 10.50 -13.87 -5.95
CA LEU A 74 9.55 -12.76 -6.06
C LEU A 74 9.98 -11.82 -7.18
N ASP A 75 11.27 -11.49 -7.27
CA ASP A 75 11.81 -10.68 -8.36
C ASP A 75 11.66 -11.38 -9.72
N GLY A 76 11.93 -12.68 -9.79
CA GLY A 76 11.75 -13.49 -10.99
C GLY A 76 10.29 -13.60 -11.43
N VAL A 77 9.37 -13.86 -10.50
CA VAL A 77 7.92 -13.95 -10.76
C VAL A 77 7.33 -12.59 -11.09
N LEU A 78 7.74 -11.51 -10.42
CA LEU A 78 7.36 -10.15 -10.79
C LEU A 78 7.88 -9.81 -12.20
N THR A 79 9.12 -10.16 -12.52
CA THR A 79 9.70 -9.95 -13.87
C THR A 79 8.99 -10.78 -14.95
N GLU A 80 8.57 -12.00 -14.65
CA GLU A 80 7.77 -12.83 -15.57
C GLU A 80 6.32 -12.34 -15.69
N VAL A 81 5.70 -11.92 -14.59
CA VAL A 81 4.36 -11.30 -14.60
C VAL A 81 4.38 -9.98 -15.36
N LEU A 82 5.45 -9.19 -15.26
CA LEU A 82 5.68 -7.99 -16.07
C LEU A 82 5.79 -8.29 -17.58
N LYS A 83 6.30 -9.47 -17.94
CA LYS A 83 6.39 -9.91 -19.35
C LYS A 83 5.08 -10.51 -19.90
N VAL A 84 4.23 -11.04 -19.03
CA VAL A 84 3.05 -11.86 -19.40
C VAL A 84 1.72 -11.12 -19.20
N SER A 85 1.64 -10.18 -18.26
CA SER A 85 0.45 -9.33 -18.11
C SER A 85 0.48 -8.24 -19.19
N SER A 86 -0.63 -8.08 -19.91
CA SER A 86 -0.78 -7.13 -21.02
C SER A 86 -0.31 -5.72 -20.65
N LEU A 87 0.16 -4.95 -21.65
CA LEU A 87 0.45 -3.50 -21.59
C LEU A 87 -0.50 -2.71 -20.67
N GLU A 88 -1.76 -3.13 -20.60
CA GLU A 88 -2.85 -2.54 -19.82
C GLU A 88 -2.59 -2.43 -18.30
N ASN A 89 -1.77 -3.32 -17.72
CA ASN A 89 -1.48 -3.34 -16.28
C ASN A 89 -0.04 -2.91 -15.93
N LYS A 90 0.75 -2.46 -16.91
CA LYS A 90 2.16 -2.08 -16.70
C LYS A 90 2.29 -0.97 -15.66
N GLN A 91 1.57 0.14 -15.83
CA GLN A 91 1.59 1.28 -14.90
C GLN A 91 1.19 0.87 -13.47
N LEU A 92 0.16 0.04 -13.34
CA LEU A 92 -0.29 -0.47 -12.04
C LEU A 92 0.81 -1.23 -11.31
N LEU A 93 1.54 -2.09 -12.03
CA LEU A 93 2.61 -2.91 -11.46
C LEU A 93 3.86 -2.09 -11.15
N GLU A 94 4.20 -1.11 -11.99
CA GLU A 94 5.29 -0.16 -11.74
C GLU A 94 5.00 0.68 -10.50
N ASN A 95 3.82 1.29 -10.42
CA ASN A 95 3.39 2.07 -9.26
C ASN A 95 3.32 1.18 -7.98
N PHE A 96 2.83 -0.05 -8.10
CA PHE A 96 2.83 -1.00 -6.97
C PHE A 96 4.25 -1.33 -6.48
N LYS A 97 5.21 -1.54 -7.40
CA LYS A 97 6.61 -1.80 -7.06
C LYS A 97 7.24 -0.61 -6.36
N GLU A 98 7.00 0.59 -6.86
CA GLU A 98 7.50 1.83 -6.24
C GLU A 98 6.98 1.98 -4.81
N LEU A 99 5.71 1.64 -4.55
CA LEU A 99 5.11 1.71 -3.21
C LEU A 99 5.56 0.60 -2.24
N MET A 100 6.34 -0.39 -2.69
CA MET A 100 6.84 -1.45 -1.81
C MET A 100 8.19 -1.02 -1.21
N PRO A 101 8.25 -0.56 0.05
CA PRO A 101 9.51 -0.12 0.63
C PRO A 101 10.48 -1.30 0.79
N ALA A 102 11.71 -1.14 0.32
CA ALA A 102 12.84 -1.89 0.87
C ALA A 102 13.04 -1.43 2.32
N LYS A 103 13.32 -2.37 3.24
CA LYS A 103 13.44 -2.08 4.69
C LYS A 103 14.43 -0.95 5.04
N ASP A 104 15.35 -0.62 4.14
CA ASP A 104 16.48 0.26 4.38
C ASP A 104 16.31 1.67 3.77
N ASP A 105 15.26 1.94 2.98
CA ASP A 105 15.04 3.22 2.26
C ASP A 105 13.99 4.13 2.91
N ILE A 106 13.67 3.93 4.19
CA ILE A 106 12.60 4.68 4.88
C ILE A 106 13.17 6.02 5.38
N GLU A 107 13.01 7.07 4.58
CA GLU A 107 13.23 8.45 5.03
C GLU A 107 12.22 8.83 6.11
N LYS A 108 12.72 9.08 7.32
CA LYS A 108 11.88 9.37 8.50
C LYS A 108 11.36 10.80 8.54
N THR A 109 11.97 11.69 7.77
CA THR A 109 11.70 13.12 7.81
C THR A 109 11.94 13.76 6.45
N ILE A 110 11.09 14.70 6.05
CA ILE A 110 11.24 15.54 4.86
C ILE A 110 10.93 17.00 5.22
N LYS A 111 11.58 17.97 4.59
CA LYS A 111 11.22 19.39 4.73
C LYS A 111 10.22 19.81 3.65
N VAL A 112 9.38 20.81 3.93
CA VAL A 112 8.45 21.32 2.92
C VAL A 112 9.17 21.90 1.70
N THR A 113 10.33 22.52 1.88
CA THR A 113 11.15 23.01 0.74
C THR A 113 11.68 21.85 -0.11
N ASP A 114 12.10 20.75 0.51
CA ASP A 114 12.61 19.57 -0.22
C ASP A 114 11.45 18.85 -0.95
N LEU A 115 10.23 18.91 -0.40
CA LEU A 115 9.02 18.42 -1.04
C LEU A 115 8.61 19.33 -2.23
N PHE A 116 8.74 20.64 -2.06
CA PHE A 116 8.51 21.63 -3.12
C PHE A 116 9.49 21.44 -4.28
N GLU A 117 10.78 21.21 -4.02
CA GLU A 117 11.77 20.87 -5.06
C GLU A 117 11.43 19.59 -5.83
N GLN A 118 10.84 18.59 -5.17
CA GLN A 118 10.38 17.37 -5.84
C GLN A 118 9.15 17.63 -6.72
N TRP A 119 8.23 18.48 -6.27
CA TRP A 119 7.10 18.90 -7.09
C TRP A 119 7.56 19.78 -8.26
N MET A 120 8.52 20.69 -8.09
CA MET A 120 9.08 21.49 -9.19
C MET A 120 9.68 20.62 -10.30
N LYS A 121 10.33 19.51 -9.95
CA LYS A 121 10.82 18.52 -10.94
C LYS A 121 9.66 17.85 -11.69
N TYR A 122 8.58 17.52 -10.98
CA TYR A 122 7.37 17.00 -11.59
C TYR A 122 6.75 18.02 -12.57
N VAL A 123 6.63 19.29 -12.16
CA VAL A 123 6.16 20.38 -13.03
C VAL A 123 7.04 20.52 -14.26
N ALA A 124 8.37 20.54 -14.11
CA ALA A 124 9.30 20.66 -15.23
C ALA A 124 9.06 19.60 -16.33
N ASN A 125 8.72 18.38 -15.93
CA ASN A 125 8.49 17.25 -16.84
C ASN A 125 7.09 17.23 -17.48
N ASN A 126 6.08 17.85 -16.85
CA ASN A 126 4.67 17.62 -17.19
C ASN A 126 3.88 18.89 -17.51
N VAL A 127 4.43 20.08 -17.24
CA VAL A 127 3.77 21.36 -17.50
C VAL A 127 3.46 21.53 -18.98
N GLU A 128 2.25 22.01 -19.29
CA GLU A 128 1.90 22.39 -20.65
C GLU A 128 2.78 23.54 -21.14
N THR A 129 3.22 23.49 -22.39
CA THR A 129 4.08 24.52 -23.00
C THR A 129 3.34 25.44 -23.96
N ASP A 130 2.04 25.22 -24.14
CA ASP A 130 1.22 25.99 -25.07
C ASP A 130 1.10 27.44 -24.63
N GLY A 131 1.56 28.36 -25.47
CA GLY A 131 1.54 29.80 -25.19
C GLY A 131 2.79 30.32 -24.48
N LEU A 132 3.74 29.46 -24.11
CA LEU A 132 5.05 29.88 -23.61
C LEU A 132 5.91 30.47 -24.74
N GLU A 133 6.57 31.59 -24.45
CA GLU A 133 7.56 32.16 -25.37
C GLU A 133 8.80 31.25 -25.51
N VAL A 134 9.44 31.29 -26.69
CA VAL A 134 10.68 30.53 -26.95
C VAL A 134 11.88 31.49 -26.97
N TYR A 135 12.84 31.25 -26.09
CA TYR A 135 14.13 31.93 -26.07
C TYR A 135 15.17 31.18 -26.90
N PHE A 136 15.99 31.93 -27.64
CA PHE A 136 16.98 31.40 -28.59
C PHE A 136 18.43 31.80 -28.25
N ASP A 137 18.73 32.04 -26.97
CA ASP A 137 20.05 32.56 -26.56
C ASP A 137 21.18 31.55 -26.85
N ASP A 138 21.06 30.30 -26.36
CA ASP A 138 22.03 29.22 -26.63
C ASP A 138 21.37 28.08 -27.41
N GLU A 139 20.38 27.42 -26.79
CA GLU A 139 19.52 26.42 -27.41
C GLU A 139 18.05 26.87 -27.27
N PRO A 140 17.18 26.58 -28.25
CA PRO A 140 15.76 26.90 -28.14
C PRO A 140 15.16 26.30 -26.87
N ALA A 141 14.59 27.14 -26.01
CA ALA A 141 13.95 26.72 -24.77
C ALA A 141 12.69 27.54 -24.54
N TYR A 142 11.66 26.91 -23.96
CA TYR A 142 10.51 27.67 -23.46
C TYR A 142 10.91 28.57 -22.30
N GLU A 143 10.16 29.64 -22.10
CA GLU A 143 10.27 30.47 -20.91
C GLU A 143 9.99 29.68 -19.63
N ASN A 144 10.57 30.15 -18.52
CA ASN A 144 10.33 29.53 -17.23
C ASN A 144 8.90 29.84 -16.77
N VAL A 145 8.27 28.88 -16.10
CA VAL A 145 6.96 29.05 -15.47
C VAL A 145 7.14 29.40 -14.00
N ASP A 146 6.36 30.35 -13.52
CA ASP A 146 6.36 30.75 -12.11
C ASP A 146 5.55 29.76 -11.27
N VAL A 147 6.13 29.37 -10.14
CA VAL A 147 5.54 28.41 -9.21
C VAL A 147 5.68 28.86 -7.77
N THR A 148 4.72 28.51 -6.94
CA THR A 148 4.68 28.92 -5.53
C THR A 148 4.25 27.78 -4.62
N PHE A 149 4.57 27.91 -3.34
CA PHE A 149 3.82 27.23 -2.30
C PHE A 149 3.40 28.15 -1.18
N ASP A 150 2.27 27.82 -0.55
CA ASP A 150 1.75 28.47 0.65
C ASP A 150 1.22 27.44 1.66
N VAL A 151 1.46 27.69 2.95
CA VAL A 151 0.89 26.91 4.06
C VAL A 151 -0.32 27.65 4.65
N ILE A 152 -1.50 27.09 4.45
CA ILE A 152 -2.78 27.60 4.94
C ILE A 152 -3.18 26.83 6.20
N TYR A 153 -3.14 27.50 7.35
CA TYR A 153 -3.56 26.91 8.62
C TYR A 153 -5.08 26.91 8.76
N ASP A 154 -5.67 25.77 9.12
CA ASP A 154 -7.10 25.67 9.34
C ASP A 154 -7.47 26.15 10.75
N GLU A 155 -8.62 26.83 10.87
CA GLU A 155 -9.16 27.21 12.16
C GLU A 155 -9.50 25.97 13.01
N SER A 156 -8.76 25.78 14.10
CA SER A 156 -8.97 24.65 15.01
C SER A 156 -9.66 25.13 16.30
N PRO A 157 -10.69 24.40 16.80
CA PRO A 157 -11.30 24.73 18.08
C PRO A 157 -10.28 24.75 19.22
N SER A 158 -10.46 25.64 20.19
CA SER A 158 -9.53 25.78 21.33
C SER A 158 -9.36 24.51 22.17
N TRP A 159 -10.38 23.64 22.18
CA TRP A 159 -10.36 22.35 22.87
C TRP A 159 -9.71 21.22 22.06
N SER A 160 -9.44 21.42 20.76
CA SER A 160 -8.78 20.41 19.94
C SER A 160 -7.32 20.29 20.34
N SER A 161 -6.84 19.07 20.54
CA SER A 161 -5.43 18.74 20.71
C SER A 161 -4.68 18.62 19.37
N PHE A 162 -5.42 18.71 18.26
CA PHE A 162 -4.91 18.65 16.90
C PHE A 162 -4.94 20.01 16.22
N GLU A 163 -3.98 20.19 15.32
CA GLU A 163 -3.93 21.26 14.32
C GLU A 163 -3.94 20.65 12.93
N HIS A 164 -4.59 21.36 12.01
CA HIS A 164 -4.66 21.01 10.60
C HIS A 164 -4.16 22.19 9.77
N ALA A 165 -3.50 21.89 8.67
CA ALA A 165 -3.11 22.86 7.67
C ALA A 165 -3.12 22.20 6.29
N ARG A 166 -3.03 23.03 5.27
CA ARG A 166 -2.94 22.64 3.87
C ARG A 166 -1.73 23.31 3.26
N ILE A 167 -0.94 22.55 2.52
CA ILE A 167 0.12 23.08 1.67
C ILE A 167 -0.47 23.14 0.28
N VAL A 168 -0.45 24.33 -0.33
CA VAL A 168 -0.95 24.54 -1.68
C VAL A 168 0.27 24.82 -2.55
N PHE A 169 0.48 23.98 -3.55
CA PHE A 169 1.46 24.17 -4.61
C PHE A 169 0.72 24.68 -5.84
N GLU A 170 1.13 25.83 -6.38
CA GLU A 170 0.48 26.46 -7.52
C GLU A 170 1.49 26.74 -8.63
N CYS A 171 1.13 26.39 -9.87
CA CYS A 171 1.79 26.85 -11.08
C CYS A 171 0.86 27.86 -11.75
N GLU A 172 1.36 29.08 -11.99
CA GLU A 172 0.53 30.15 -12.55
C GLU A 172 0.14 29.88 -14.02
N HIS A 173 0.98 29.15 -14.75
CA HIS A 173 0.77 28.85 -16.16
C HIS A 173 -0.21 27.69 -16.38
N ASP A 174 -0.11 26.64 -15.56
CA ASP A 174 -0.82 25.38 -15.74
C ASP A 174 -1.51 24.95 -14.43
N GLU A 175 -2.83 25.19 -14.35
CA GLU A 175 -3.62 24.86 -13.16
C GLU A 175 -3.74 23.34 -12.92
N ASP A 176 -3.52 22.49 -13.94
CA ASP A 176 -3.56 21.03 -13.78
C ASP A 176 -2.35 20.53 -12.96
N MET A 177 -1.30 21.34 -12.82
CA MET A 177 -0.15 21.06 -11.96
C MET A 177 -0.38 21.39 -10.48
N ASN A 178 -1.47 22.08 -10.14
CA ASN A 178 -1.73 22.54 -8.77
C ASN A 178 -2.05 21.36 -7.84
N VAL A 179 -1.45 21.36 -6.65
CA VAL A 179 -1.64 20.28 -5.67
C VAL A 179 -1.95 20.84 -4.29
N GLU A 180 -3.01 20.33 -3.65
CA GLU A 180 -3.32 20.58 -2.25
C GLU A 180 -2.95 19.35 -1.39
N ILE A 181 -2.05 19.55 -0.44
CA ILE A 181 -1.60 18.50 0.48
C ILE A 181 -2.11 18.80 1.88
N LYS A 182 -2.94 17.90 2.42
CA LYS A 182 -3.43 18.00 3.79
C LYS A 182 -2.37 17.51 4.77
N ILE A 183 -2.19 18.27 5.84
CA ILE A 183 -1.28 17.92 6.92
C ILE A 183 -1.96 18.09 8.28
N SER A 184 -1.57 17.28 9.24
CA SER A 184 -2.06 17.38 10.61
C SER A 184 -0.96 17.13 11.63
N ARG A 185 -1.15 17.63 12.84
CA ARG A 185 -0.27 17.30 13.97
C ARG A 185 -1.01 17.38 15.29
N TRP A 186 -0.45 16.70 16.29
CA TRP A 186 -0.73 17.04 17.69
C TRP A 186 -0.06 18.37 18.03
N LYS A 187 -0.73 19.25 18.77
CA LYS A 187 -0.20 20.56 19.18
C LYS A 187 1.13 20.50 19.94
N GLU A 188 1.42 19.37 20.57
CA GLU A 188 2.66 19.12 21.32
C GLU A 188 3.82 18.62 20.43
N LYS A 189 3.55 18.30 19.15
CA LYS A 189 4.51 17.78 18.18
C LYS A 189 4.98 18.93 17.29
N GLU A 190 6.28 19.04 17.07
CA GLU A 190 6.84 20.05 16.15
C GLU A 190 6.62 19.67 14.68
N THR A 191 6.66 18.37 14.38
CA THR A 191 6.53 17.85 13.02
C THR A 191 5.08 17.55 12.65
N TRP A 192 4.81 17.63 11.35
CA TRP A 192 3.52 17.37 10.76
C TRP A 192 3.46 15.97 10.14
N ASP A 193 2.28 15.38 10.13
CA ASP A 193 1.96 14.14 9.44
C ASP A 193 1.28 14.50 8.11
N ILE A 194 1.71 13.87 7.02
CA ILE A 194 1.12 14.06 5.68
C ILE A 194 -0.11 13.15 5.58
N ASP A 195 -1.26 13.74 5.25
CA ASP A 195 -2.55 13.05 5.15
C ASP A 195 -2.94 12.83 3.68
N TYR A 196 -2.15 12.04 2.94
CA TYR A 196 -2.48 11.69 1.56
C TYR A 196 -3.25 10.36 1.47
N LYS A 197 -4.51 10.42 1.02
CA LYS A 197 -5.41 9.24 0.90
C LYS A 197 -5.98 9.12 -0.51
N ALA A 198 -5.13 8.89 -1.50
CA ALA A 198 -5.57 8.75 -2.90
C ALA A 198 -6.20 7.39 -3.23
N ILE A 199 -5.98 6.33 -2.43
CA ILE A 199 -6.38 4.98 -2.83
C ILE A 199 -7.51 4.38 -1.98
N HIS A 200 -8.59 4.02 -2.66
CA HIS A 200 -9.64 3.16 -2.13
C HIS A 200 -9.55 1.70 -2.65
N ASN A 201 -8.88 1.45 -3.79
CA ASN A 201 -8.70 0.11 -4.36
C ASN A 201 -7.40 -0.06 -5.16
N ILE A 202 -6.92 -1.29 -5.33
CA ILE A 202 -5.65 -1.58 -6.05
C ILE A 202 -5.68 -1.15 -7.52
N SER A 203 -6.85 -1.14 -8.15
CA SER A 203 -6.99 -0.71 -9.56
C SER A 203 -6.73 0.78 -9.77
N SER A 204 -6.95 1.62 -8.76
CA SER A 204 -6.68 3.06 -8.81
C SER A 204 -5.18 3.38 -8.95
N LEU A 205 -4.30 2.44 -8.59
CA LEU A 205 -2.84 2.61 -8.71
C LEU A 205 -2.41 2.98 -10.14
N ARG A 206 -3.13 2.53 -11.16
CA ARG A 206 -2.78 2.79 -12.57
C ARG A 206 -2.92 4.24 -13.02
N HIS A 207 -3.60 5.05 -12.21
CA HIS A 207 -3.90 6.45 -12.52
C HIS A 207 -3.02 7.43 -11.76
N LEU A 208 -2.12 6.93 -10.88
CA LEU A 208 -1.26 7.78 -10.10
C LEU A 208 -0.10 8.29 -10.94
N ASP A 209 0.12 9.59 -10.87
CA ASP A 209 1.35 10.21 -11.35
C ASP A 209 2.52 10.03 -10.36
N GLU A 210 3.71 10.45 -10.78
CA GLU A 210 4.93 10.30 -9.98
C GLU A 210 4.91 11.07 -8.65
N PHE A 211 4.25 12.23 -8.63
CA PHE A 211 4.16 13.05 -7.43
C PHE A 211 3.15 12.47 -6.44
N GLU A 212 2.01 11.97 -6.92
CA GLU A 212 1.06 11.23 -6.09
C GLU A 212 1.68 9.98 -5.48
N ILE A 213 2.52 9.26 -6.23
CA ILE A 213 3.28 8.11 -5.71
C ILE A 213 4.23 8.54 -4.60
N LEU A 214 4.91 9.68 -4.74
CA LEU A 214 5.76 10.24 -3.68
C LEU A 214 4.94 10.54 -2.42
N LEU A 215 3.83 11.28 -2.53
CA LEU A 215 2.98 11.62 -1.38
C LEU A 215 2.44 10.37 -0.67
N MET A 216 2.10 9.35 -1.44
CA MET A 216 1.72 8.05 -0.92
C MET A 216 2.85 7.34 -0.17
N LYS A 217 4.07 7.33 -0.72
CA LYS A 217 5.26 6.76 -0.06
C LYS A 217 5.50 7.44 1.29
N LEU A 218 5.49 8.76 1.32
CA LEU A 218 5.70 9.55 2.54
C LEU A 218 4.64 9.22 3.60
N THR A 219 3.37 9.11 3.19
CA THR A 219 2.27 8.76 4.10
C THR A 219 2.40 7.33 4.63
N GLN A 220 2.63 6.34 3.76
CA GLN A 220 2.79 4.93 4.16
C GLN A 220 3.98 4.72 5.10
N ASN A 221 5.06 5.46 4.86
CA ASN A 221 6.27 5.41 5.67
C ASN A 221 6.16 6.18 6.99
N SER A 222 5.04 6.88 7.23
CA SER A 222 4.88 7.78 8.39
C SER A 222 6.02 8.80 8.48
N THR A 223 6.43 9.33 7.32
CA THR A 223 7.49 10.32 7.22
C THR A 223 7.02 11.64 7.85
N ASN A 224 7.83 12.19 8.76
CA ASN A 224 7.53 13.45 9.42
C ASN A 224 7.84 14.63 8.50
N LEU A 225 6.89 15.51 8.29
CA LEU A 225 7.09 16.76 7.58
C LEU A 225 7.58 17.86 8.52
N ILE A 226 8.62 18.59 8.11
CA ILE A 226 9.11 19.80 8.77
C ILE A 226 8.72 21.01 7.92
N LEU A 227 7.93 21.92 8.50
CA LEU A 227 7.66 23.23 7.90
C LEU A 227 8.82 24.20 8.22
N ASN A 228 9.86 24.20 7.38
CA ASN A 228 10.99 25.12 7.50
C ASN A 228 10.76 26.46 6.79
N SER A 229 9.68 26.58 6.01
CA SER A 229 9.13 27.82 5.47
C SER A 229 7.59 27.70 5.42
N VAL A 230 6.90 28.82 5.30
CA VAL A 230 5.43 28.89 5.19
C VAL A 230 4.96 29.37 3.82
N ALA A 231 5.86 29.95 3.03
CA ALA A 231 5.61 30.35 1.65
C ALA A 231 6.94 30.49 0.89
N GLU A 232 6.94 30.16 -0.40
CA GLU A 232 8.08 30.36 -1.29
C GLU A 232 7.59 30.50 -2.73
N SER A 233 8.42 31.14 -3.57
CA SER A 233 8.19 31.27 -5.01
C SER A 233 9.49 30.97 -5.74
N ASP A 234 9.40 30.24 -6.85
CA ASP A 234 10.53 29.95 -7.72
C ASP A 234 10.04 29.88 -9.18
N CYS A 235 10.96 29.62 -10.10
CA CYS A 235 10.66 29.42 -11.52
C CYS A 235 11.19 28.07 -11.99
N VAL A 236 10.40 27.41 -12.84
CA VAL A 236 10.72 26.08 -13.37
C VAL A 236 10.87 26.19 -14.88
N ARG A 237 11.96 25.62 -15.40
CA ARG A 237 12.14 25.48 -16.85
C ARG A 237 11.45 24.20 -17.32
N PRO A 238 10.53 24.26 -18.31
CA PRO A 238 10.00 23.06 -18.92
C PRO A 238 11.09 22.20 -19.58
N GLU A 239 11.02 20.88 -19.40
CA GLU A 239 11.95 19.91 -20.01
C GLU A 239 11.56 19.60 -21.47
N GLN A 240 10.32 19.89 -21.88
CA GLN A 240 9.90 19.75 -23.27
C GLN A 240 10.64 20.76 -24.16
N GLU A 241 11.25 20.28 -25.24
CA GLU A 241 11.90 21.14 -26.22
C GLU A 241 10.88 21.83 -27.14
N PRO A 242 11.10 23.10 -27.54
CA PRO A 242 10.25 23.79 -28.49
C PRO A 242 10.12 23.07 -29.83
N GLU A 243 8.90 23.01 -30.36
CA GLU A 243 8.69 22.41 -31.68
C GLU A 243 9.38 23.23 -32.78
N PRO A 244 10.10 22.59 -33.72
CA PRO A 244 10.72 23.29 -34.84
C PRO A 244 9.64 23.87 -35.76
N THR A 245 9.43 25.18 -35.66
CA THR A 245 8.54 25.91 -36.56
C THR A 245 9.25 26.22 -37.88
N PHE A 246 8.96 25.43 -38.91
CA PHE A 246 9.38 25.75 -40.28
C PHE A 246 8.50 26.88 -40.82
N SER A 247 9.08 28.07 -40.98
CA SER A 247 8.48 29.20 -41.70
C SER A 247 9.02 29.32 -43.12
#